data_AF-A0A2M7K548-F1
#
_entry.id   AF-A0A2M7K548-F1
#
_cell.length_a   1.000
_cell.length_b   1.000
_cell.length_c   1.000
_cell.angle_alpha   90.00
_cell.angle_beta   90.00
_cell.angle_gamma   90.00
#
_symmetry.space_group_name_H-M   'P 1'
#
loop_
_entity.id
_entity.type
_entity.pdbx_description
1 polymer ?
#
loop_
_entity_poly.entity_id
_entity_poly.type
_entity_poly.pdbx_seq_one_letter_code
_entity_poly.pdbx_strand_id
1 'polypeptide(L)'
;MKPFIESFADYLLENYQDNFSKCCVIFPSRRAGVFFQKQLSAKTSKTCWSPKITTLNEFIYEISEIKPANELLLIYELYRVFCNKTGVSESFDDFYFWGQVILSDFNDIDKELADAKKLYTNLSDIKQIESAFTEWSEEQIKAIEQFWGSIDFNDKSPGKQKFLVLWENLYSVYEEFNSQLDKEGIGYEGKIYRSVTKQLNASKIIDLSYQHIFIAGFNALSKTEQQLFKYLKKTGKAEFFWDFDPFYFDDKEHEAGFFVRKMVTDFSPPQNFTFETAITAKKTISIYSSPTQTGQAKILPEIFKNSTIEPEQTALVLANETMLLPVLYSLPPEITKLNVT
;
A
#
# COMPACT_ATOMS: atom_id res chain seq x y z
N MET A 1 24.36 4.18 -16.05
CA MET A 1 23.97 4.32 -14.63
C MET A 1 23.52 2.96 -14.16
N LYS A 2 23.98 2.45 -13.02
CA LYS A 2 23.56 1.13 -12.50
C LYS A 2 22.41 1.30 -11.50
N PRO A 3 21.16 0.92 -11.85
CA PRO A 3 20.00 1.14 -11.00
C PRO A 3 20.00 0.26 -9.74
N PHE A 4 19.11 0.56 -8.80
CA PHE A 4 18.95 -0.18 -7.54
C PHE A 4 18.77 -1.70 -7.74
N ILE A 5 17.79 -2.12 -8.55
CA ILE A 5 17.49 -3.56 -8.77
C ILE A 5 18.69 -4.29 -9.39
N GLU A 6 19.39 -3.66 -10.32
CA GLU A 6 20.58 -4.25 -10.94
C GLU A 6 21.73 -4.37 -9.93
N SER A 7 21.97 -3.33 -9.13
CA SER A 7 22.98 -3.35 -8.08
C SER A 7 22.68 -4.39 -7.01
N PHE A 8 21.40 -4.60 -6.69
CA PHE A 8 20.95 -5.61 -5.75
C PHE A 8 21.14 -7.04 -6.28
N ALA A 9 20.86 -7.28 -7.57
CA ALA A 9 21.17 -8.55 -8.21
C ALA A 9 22.68 -8.87 -8.17
N ASP A 10 23.52 -7.89 -8.48
CA ASP A 10 24.98 -8.07 -8.47
C ASP A 10 25.49 -8.33 -7.05
N TYR A 11 24.97 -7.63 -6.05
CA TYR A 11 25.27 -7.88 -4.64
C TYR A 11 24.98 -9.34 -4.26
N LEU A 12 23.83 -9.88 -4.65
CA LEU A 12 23.47 -11.26 -4.33
C LEU A 12 24.37 -12.27 -5.06
N LEU A 13 24.70 -12.03 -6.32
CA LEU A 13 25.59 -12.91 -7.09
C LEU A 13 27.01 -12.95 -6.48
N GLU A 14 27.54 -11.80 -6.07
CA GLU A 14 28.87 -11.68 -5.48
C GLU A 14 28.98 -12.35 -4.11
N ASN A 15 27.99 -12.13 -3.23
CA ASN A 15 28.06 -12.59 -1.84
C ASN A 15 27.55 -14.03 -1.63
N TYR A 16 26.67 -14.52 -2.51
CA TYR A 16 26.01 -15.83 -2.36
C TYR A 16 26.36 -16.84 -3.46
N GLN A 17 27.18 -16.46 -4.45
CA GLN A 17 27.82 -17.35 -5.42
C GLN A 17 26.87 -18.37 -6.07
N ASP A 18 25.75 -17.90 -6.59
CA ASP A 18 24.72 -18.72 -7.25
C ASP A 18 24.03 -19.78 -6.33
N ASN A 19 24.16 -19.69 -5.00
CA ASN A 19 23.44 -20.57 -4.06
C ASN A 19 22.24 -19.86 -3.42
N PHE A 20 21.09 -19.90 -4.09
CA PHE A 20 19.87 -19.22 -3.63
C PHE A 20 18.76 -20.15 -3.11
N SER A 21 19.03 -21.45 -3.01
CA SER A 21 18.01 -22.47 -2.67
C SER A 21 17.33 -22.27 -1.31
N LYS A 22 17.99 -21.57 -0.38
CA LYS A 22 17.48 -21.22 0.96
C LYS A 22 17.29 -19.73 1.16
N CYS A 23 17.22 -18.97 0.07
CA CYS A 23 17.07 -17.53 0.05
C CYS A 23 15.63 -17.12 -0.26
N CYS A 24 15.13 -16.11 0.43
CA CYS A 24 13.87 -15.44 0.14
C CYS A 24 14.13 -13.95 -0.11
N VAL A 25 13.58 -13.40 -1.18
CA VAL A 25 13.62 -11.98 -1.51
C VAL A 25 12.19 -11.43 -1.43
N ILE A 26 12.01 -10.45 -0.56
CA ILE A 26 10.73 -9.80 -0.28
C ILE A 26 10.74 -8.40 -0.88
N PHE A 27 9.80 -8.14 -1.78
CA PHE A 27 9.58 -6.85 -2.42
C PHE A 27 8.22 -6.23 -2.01
N PRO A 28 8.02 -4.91 -2.16
CA PRO A 28 6.71 -4.29 -1.96
C PRO A 28 5.69 -4.71 -3.04
N SER A 29 6.14 -5.11 -4.23
CA SER A 29 5.27 -5.52 -5.33
C SER A 29 5.86 -6.67 -6.13
N ARG A 30 4.98 -7.45 -6.79
CA ARG A 30 5.41 -8.52 -7.71
C ARG A 30 6.20 -7.99 -8.89
N ARG A 31 5.92 -6.75 -9.33
CA ARG A 31 6.58 -6.11 -10.47
C ARG A 31 8.08 -5.96 -10.24
N ALA A 32 8.48 -5.47 -9.05
CA ALA A 32 9.90 -5.39 -8.69
C ALA A 32 10.58 -6.76 -8.73
N GLY A 33 9.89 -7.80 -8.25
CA GLY A 33 10.34 -9.19 -8.32
C GLY A 33 10.62 -9.68 -9.74
N VAL A 34 9.76 -9.34 -10.71
CA VAL A 34 9.96 -9.71 -12.13
C VAL A 34 11.21 -9.03 -12.71
N PHE A 35 11.39 -7.74 -12.46
CA PHE A 35 12.59 -7.03 -12.93
C PHE A 35 13.86 -7.57 -12.28
N PHE A 36 13.82 -7.86 -10.98
CA PHE A 36 14.92 -8.50 -10.28
C PHE A 36 15.25 -9.87 -10.87
N GLN A 37 14.25 -10.71 -11.14
CA GLN A 37 14.46 -12.03 -11.75
C GLN A 37 15.08 -11.93 -13.15
N LYS A 38 14.66 -10.94 -13.96
CA LYS A 38 15.27 -10.64 -15.28
C LYS A 38 16.75 -10.29 -15.12
N GLN A 39 17.09 -9.41 -14.16
CA GLN A 39 18.48 -9.01 -13.91
C GLN A 39 19.35 -10.17 -13.39
N LEU A 40 18.84 -10.91 -12.40
CA LEU A 40 19.53 -12.05 -11.82
C LEU A 40 19.82 -13.11 -12.88
N SER A 41 18.81 -13.52 -13.66
CA SER A 41 18.95 -14.56 -14.69
C SER A 41 19.89 -14.15 -15.83
N ALA A 42 19.89 -12.88 -16.25
CA ALA A 42 20.79 -12.38 -17.29
C ALA A 42 22.28 -12.40 -16.89
N LYS A 43 22.56 -12.37 -15.57
CA LYS A 43 23.91 -12.27 -15.02
C LYS A 43 24.41 -13.55 -14.36
N THR A 44 23.54 -14.55 -14.19
CA THR A 44 23.93 -15.83 -13.59
C THR A 44 24.83 -16.60 -14.55
N SER A 45 25.99 -17.04 -14.08
CA SER A 45 26.99 -17.72 -14.93
C SER A 45 26.73 -19.23 -15.12
N LYS A 46 25.99 -19.84 -14.19
CA LYS A 46 25.71 -21.28 -14.13
C LYS A 46 24.23 -21.53 -13.87
N THR A 47 23.76 -22.72 -14.20
CA THR A 47 22.42 -23.15 -13.79
C THR A 47 22.36 -23.25 -12.27
N CYS A 48 21.49 -22.45 -11.65
CA CYS A 48 21.26 -22.47 -10.21
C CYS A 48 19.76 -22.39 -9.88
N TRP A 49 19.43 -22.67 -8.63
CA TRP A 49 18.09 -22.40 -8.12
C TRP A 49 17.90 -20.89 -7.95
N SER A 50 16.74 -20.37 -8.35
CA SER A 50 16.35 -19.00 -8.07
C SER A 50 15.96 -18.85 -6.59
N PRO A 51 16.22 -17.70 -5.93
CA PRO A 51 15.65 -17.45 -4.62
C PRO A 51 14.12 -17.47 -4.71
N LYS A 52 13.46 -17.76 -3.59
CA LYS A 52 12.02 -17.49 -3.48
C LYS A 52 11.81 -15.98 -3.61
N ILE A 53 11.07 -15.54 -4.61
CA ILE A 53 10.68 -14.13 -4.75
C ILE A 53 9.22 -14.01 -4.32
N THR A 54 8.91 -13.07 -3.44
CA THR A 54 7.58 -12.90 -2.88
C THR A 54 7.29 -11.44 -2.52
N THR A 55 6.02 -11.10 -2.31
CA THR A 55 5.64 -9.82 -1.70
C THR A 55 5.58 -9.94 -0.18
N LEU A 56 5.56 -8.80 0.52
CA LEU A 56 5.39 -8.82 1.97
C LEU A 56 4.05 -9.43 2.40
N ASN A 57 2.97 -9.15 1.66
CA ASN A 57 1.65 -9.74 1.89
C ASN A 57 1.71 -11.27 1.83
N GLU A 58 2.30 -11.81 0.76
CA GLU A 58 2.44 -13.25 0.56
C GLU A 58 3.28 -13.91 1.65
N PHE A 59 4.40 -13.27 2.03
CA PHE A 59 5.25 -13.74 3.11
C PHE A 59 4.51 -13.79 4.44
N ILE A 60 3.70 -12.76 4.75
CA ILE A 60 2.88 -12.71 5.96
C ILE A 60 1.78 -13.77 5.93
N TYR A 61 1.16 -14.01 4.77
CA TYR A 61 0.16 -15.06 4.61
C TYR A 61 0.75 -16.46 4.79
N GLU A 62 2.00 -16.68 4.38
CA GLU A 62 2.71 -17.96 4.57
C GLU A 62 2.89 -18.29 6.07
N ILE A 63 3.16 -17.29 6.90
CA ILE A 63 3.43 -17.46 8.33
C ILE A 63 2.20 -17.25 9.22
N SER A 64 1.06 -16.86 8.64
CA SER A 64 -0.18 -16.59 9.36
C SER A 64 -1.04 -17.85 9.50
N GLU A 65 -1.72 -17.99 10.64
CA GLU A 65 -2.78 -19.00 10.83
C GLU A 65 -4.12 -18.56 10.23
N ILE A 66 -4.30 -17.25 10.02
CA ILE A 66 -5.48 -16.64 9.41
C ILE A 66 -5.26 -16.53 7.90
N LYS A 67 -6.25 -16.95 7.11
CA LYS A 67 -6.18 -16.89 5.65
C LYS A 67 -6.77 -15.57 5.10
N PRO A 68 -6.21 -15.02 4.01
CA PRO A 68 -6.84 -13.89 3.35
C PRO A 68 -8.19 -14.28 2.76
N ALA A 69 -9.21 -13.43 2.93
CA ALA A 69 -10.49 -13.53 2.25
C ALA A 69 -10.57 -12.55 1.07
N ASN A 70 -11.45 -12.85 0.10
CA ASN A 70 -11.72 -11.91 -0.98
C ASN A 70 -12.56 -10.73 -0.48
N GLU A 71 -12.41 -9.60 -1.16
CA GLU A 71 -13.04 -8.32 -0.77
C GLU A 71 -14.57 -8.41 -0.71
N LEU A 72 -15.21 -9.05 -1.69
CA LEU A 72 -16.67 -9.21 -1.72
C LEU A 72 -17.21 -9.93 -0.49
N LEU A 73 -16.54 -11.02 -0.07
CA LEU A 73 -16.89 -11.78 1.13
C LEU A 73 -16.69 -10.92 2.39
N LEU A 74 -15.58 -10.19 2.47
CA LEU A 74 -15.30 -9.30 3.61
C LEU A 74 -16.36 -8.20 3.73
N ILE A 75 -16.74 -7.57 2.62
CA ILE A 75 -17.77 -6.53 2.59
C ILE A 75 -19.14 -7.12 2.92
N TYR A 76 -19.44 -8.33 2.46
CA TYR A 76 -20.69 -9.01 2.79
C TYR A 76 -20.81 -9.33 4.28
N GLU A 77 -19.76 -9.88 4.89
CA GLU A 77 -19.75 -10.14 6.34
C GLU A 77 -19.80 -8.82 7.14
N LEU A 78 -19.11 -7.79 6.67
CA LEU A 78 -19.16 -6.46 7.27
C LEU A 78 -20.58 -5.87 7.20
N TYR A 79 -21.25 -5.96 6.06
CA TYR A 79 -22.64 -5.51 5.87
C TYR A 79 -23.59 -6.17 6.87
N ARG A 80 -23.49 -7.50 7.02
CA ARG A 80 -24.33 -8.24 7.97
C ARG A 80 -24.13 -7.76 9.41
N VAL A 81 -22.88 -7.56 9.81
CA VAL A 81 -22.53 -7.06 11.15
C VAL A 81 -23.02 -5.62 11.32
N PHE A 82 -22.82 -4.78 10.30
CA PHE A 82 -23.19 -3.38 10.29
C PHE A 82 -24.70 -3.23 10.49
N CYS A 83 -25.53 -3.84 9.64
CA CYS A 83 -27.00 -3.79 9.77
C CYS A 83 -27.49 -4.27 11.14
N ASN A 84 -26.88 -5.32 11.70
CA ASN A 84 -27.25 -5.83 13.01
C ASN A 84 -26.92 -4.84 14.15
N LYS A 85 -25.75 -4.17 14.09
CA LYS A 85 -25.32 -3.23 15.14
C LYS A 85 -25.99 -1.86 15.02
N THR A 86 -26.23 -1.38 13.80
CA THR A 86 -26.75 -0.02 13.55
C THR A 86 -28.27 0.02 13.40
N GLY A 87 -28.90 -1.12 13.09
CA GLY A 87 -30.34 -1.20 12.78
C GLY A 87 -30.71 -0.64 11.41
N VAL A 88 -29.73 -0.27 10.59
CA VAL A 88 -29.94 0.26 9.24
C VAL A 88 -30.30 -0.87 8.28
N SER A 89 -31.33 -0.64 7.45
CA SER A 89 -31.86 -1.60 6.48
C SER A 89 -31.61 -1.18 5.03
N GLU A 90 -30.39 -0.75 4.72
CA GLU A 90 -29.97 -0.46 3.34
C GLU A 90 -29.72 -1.75 2.55
N SER A 91 -29.69 -1.67 1.22
CA SER A 91 -29.35 -2.82 0.39
C SER A 91 -27.84 -3.08 0.40
N PHE A 92 -27.43 -4.31 0.07
CA PHE A 92 -26.00 -4.63 -0.05
C PHE A 92 -25.31 -3.80 -1.15
N ASP A 93 -26.01 -3.53 -2.26
CA ASP A 93 -25.47 -2.77 -3.40
C ASP A 93 -25.18 -1.31 -3.00
N ASP A 94 -26.07 -0.72 -2.19
CA ASP A 94 -25.87 0.64 -1.66
C ASP A 94 -24.73 0.67 -0.64
N PHE A 95 -24.65 -0.35 0.23
CA PHE A 95 -23.60 -0.46 1.24
C PHE A 95 -22.23 -0.74 0.63
N TYR A 96 -22.13 -1.39 -0.53
CA TYR A 96 -20.87 -1.94 -1.04
C TYR A 96 -19.73 -0.91 -1.06
N PHE A 97 -20.00 0.28 -1.60
CA PHE A 97 -19.03 1.39 -1.66
C PHE A 97 -18.58 1.84 -0.26
N TRP A 98 -19.50 1.89 0.70
CA TRP A 98 -19.19 2.25 2.08
C TRP A 98 -18.46 1.15 2.84
N GLY A 99 -18.82 -0.10 2.58
CA GLY A 99 -18.11 -1.26 3.06
C GLY A 99 -16.65 -1.24 2.65
N GLN A 100 -16.32 -0.79 1.43
CA GLN A 100 -14.94 -0.60 1.00
C GLN A 100 -14.20 0.43 1.83
N VAL A 101 -14.82 1.59 2.09
CA VAL A 101 -14.23 2.67 2.91
C VAL A 101 -14.01 2.19 4.34
N ILE A 102 -15.03 1.61 4.97
CA ILE A 102 -14.94 1.10 6.35
C ILE A 102 -13.88 0.00 6.46
N LEU A 103 -13.83 -0.92 5.49
CA LEU A 103 -12.83 -1.99 5.46
C LEU A 103 -11.41 -1.42 5.30
N SER A 104 -11.24 -0.37 4.49
CA SER A 104 -9.97 0.34 4.36
C SER A 104 -9.55 0.99 5.68
N ASP A 105 -10.46 1.66 6.39
CA ASP A 105 -10.17 2.25 7.70
C ASP A 105 -9.75 1.17 8.71
N PHE A 106 -10.46 0.04 8.74
CA PHE A 106 -10.10 -1.09 9.61
C PHE A 106 -8.72 -1.64 9.27
N ASN A 107 -8.40 -1.74 7.99
CA ASN A 107 -7.11 -2.17 7.50
C ASN A 107 -5.97 -1.25 8.00
N ASP A 108 -6.15 0.06 7.91
CA ASP A 108 -5.15 1.05 8.33
C ASP A 108 -4.97 1.07 9.85
N ILE A 109 -6.08 1.03 10.60
CA ILE A 109 -6.08 0.89 12.06
C ILE A 109 -5.23 -0.31 12.47
N ASP A 110 -5.44 -1.44 11.80
CA ASP A 110 -4.76 -2.67 12.15
C ASP A 110 -3.28 -2.66 11.77
N LYS A 111 -2.94 -2.19 10.56
CA LYS A 111 -1.55 -2.02 10.10
C LYS A 111 -0.73 -1.06 10.97
N GLU A 112 -1.36 0.00 11.45
CA GLU A 112 -0.75 1.00 12.32
C GLU A 112 -0.74 0.63 13.80
N LEU A 113 -1.22 -0.57 14.16
CA LEU A 113 -1.35 -1.03 15.55
C LEU A 113 -2.09 0.00 16.44
N ALA A 114 -3.04 0.74 15.86
CA ALA A 114 -3.83 1.74 16.58
C ALA A 114 -4.81 1.09 17.57
N ASP A 115 -5.08 1.78 18.67
CA ASP A 115 -6.13 1.39 19.62
C ASP A 115 -7.48 1.81 19.03
N ALA A 116 -8.15 0.87 18.37
CA ALA A 116 -9.43 1.10 17.68
C ALA A 116 -10.48 1.70 18.62
N LYS A 117 -10.51 1.25 19.89
CA LYS A 117 -11.46 1.75 20.88
C LYS A 117 -11.22 3.23 21.14
N LYS A 118 -9.99 3.61 21.48
CA LYS A 118 -9.66 5.03 21.72
C LYS A 118 -9.88 5.87 20.47
N LEU A 119 -9.52 5.37 19.29
CA LEU A 119 -9.69 6.09 18.04
C LEU A 119 -11.17 6.40 17.77
N TYR A 120 -12.04 5.38 17.80
CA TYR A 120 -13.45 5.57 17.53
C TYR A 120 -14.18 6.33 18.64
N THR A 121 -13.80 6.17 19.91
CA THR A 121 -14.31 7.02 20.99
C THR A 121 -13.95 8.49 20.74
N ASN A 122 -12.68 8.80 20.45
CA ASN A 122 -12.27 10.17 20.18
C ASN A 122 -12.96 10.76 18.94
N LEU A 123 -13.11 9.97 17.87
CA LEU A 123 -13.81 10.42 16.66
C LEU A 123 -15.29 10.69 16.95
N SER A 124 -15.95 9.80 17.69
CA SER A 124 -17.33 9.98 18.14
C SER A 124 -17.48 11.26 18.97
N ASP A 125 -16.62 11.48 19.95
CA ASP A 125 -16.62 12.69 20.80
C ASP A 125 -16.42 13.97 19.97
N ILE A 126 -15.47 13.96 19.02
CA ILE A 126 -15.24 15.10 18.10
C ILE A 126 -16.50 15.37 17.27
N LYS A 127 -17.12 14.33 16.70
CA LYS A 127 -18.35 14.48 15.90
C LYS A 127 -19.52 14.97 16.75
N GLN A 128 -19.64 14.54 17.99
CA GLN A 128 -20.63 15.06 18.93
C GLN A 128 -20.40 16.56 19.20
N ILE A 129 -19.16 16.98 19.44
CA ILE A 129 -18.80 18.40 19.63
C ILE A 129 -19.11 19.21 18.37
N GLU A 130 -18.64 18.80 17.19
CA GLU A 130 -18.94 19.47 15.91
C GLU A 130 -20.45 19.59 15.69
N SER A 131 -21.20 18.53 16.01
CA SER A 131 -22.65 18.57 15.95
C SER A 131 -23.27 19.54 16.96
N ALA A 132 -22.70 19.71 18.15
CA ALA A 132 -23.24 20.62 19.17
C ALA A 132 -22.96 22.10 18.85
N PHE A 133 -21.86 22.42 18.18
CA PHE A 133 -21.40 23.81 17.98
C PHE A 133 -21.55 24.33 16.55
N THR A 134 -21.93 23.51 15.58
CA THR A 134 -22.13 23.92 14.19
C THR A 134 -23.56 23.62 13.75
N GLU A 135 -24.28 24.64 13.26
CA GLU A 135 -25.44 24.41 12.39
C GLU A 135 -24.90 23.99 11.04
N TRP A 136 -25.25 22.79 10.60
CA TRP A 136 -24.70 22.24 9.37
C TRP A 136 -25.35 22.98 8.19
N SER A 137 -24.55 23.46 7.25
CA SER A 137 -25.10 24.11 6.06
C SER A 137 -25.87 23.09 5.22
N GLU A 138 -26.82 23.55 4.39
CA GLU A 138 -27.52 22.67 3.44
C GLU A 138 -26.54 21.93 2.51
N GLU A 139 -25.38 22.53 2.22
CA GLU A 139 -24.30 21.91 1.44
C GLU A 139 -23.61 20.78 2.20
N GLN A 140 -23.37 20.94 3.52
CA GLN A 140 -22.81 19.89 4.36
C GLN A 140 -23.80 18.74 4.52
N ILE A 141 -25.09 19.04 4.69
CA ILE A 141 -26.15 18.02 4.76
C ILE A 141 -26.24 17.27 3.43
N LYS A 142 -26.25 17.99 2.29
CA LYS A 142 -26.21 17.35 0.96
C LYS A 142 -24.94 16.55 0.73
N ALA A 143 -23.79 17.00 1.24
CA ALA A 143 -22.54 16.25 1.16
C ALA A 143 -22.61 14.97 1.98
N ILE A 144 -23.21 14.98 3.18
CA ILE A 144 -23.51 13.75 3.93
C ILE A 144 -24.48 12.87 3.14
N GLU A 145 -25.59 13.41 2.62
CA GLU A 145 -26.59 12.62 1.88
C GLU A 145 -26.02 12.04 0.58
N GLN A 146 -25.10 12.75 -0.08
CA GLN A 146 -24.34 12.25 -1.24
C GLN A 146 -23.26 11.25 -0.85
N PHE A 147 -22.65 11.42 0.34
CA PHE A 147 -21.70 10.48 0.90
C PHE A 147 -22.48 9.22 1.31
N TRP A 148 -23.26 9.25 2.38
CA TRP A 148 -24.01 8.11 2.92
C TRP A 148 -25.13 7.57 2.01
N GLY A 149 -25.37 8.13 0.83
CA GLY A 149 -26.46 7.75 -0.04
C GLY A 149 -27.84 8.01 0.58
N SER A 150 -28.88 7.75 -0.18
CA SER A 150 -30.25 7.68 0.34
C SER A 150 -30.43 6.39 1.14
N ILE A 151 -29.66 6.19 2.21
CA ILE A 151 -29.99 5.18 3.21
C ILE A 151 -31.43 5.50 3.65
N ASP A 152 -32.34 4.55 3.45
CA ASP A 152 -33.75 4.70 3.82
C ASP A 152 -33.87 4.62 5.34
N PHE A 153 -33.63 5.77 5.96
CA PHE A 153 -33.80 5.97 7.38
C PHE A 153 -35.24 6.37 7.67
N ASN A 154 -36.17 5.42 7.58
CA ASN A 154 -37.63 5.58 7.65
C ASN A 154 -38.20 6.10 9.00
N ASP A 155 -37.42 6.84 9.78
CA ASP A 155 -37.84 7.48 11.03
C ASP A 155 -37.62 9.00 11.00
N LYS A 156 -38.53 9.77 11.58
CA LYS A 156 -38.60 11.24 11.45
C LYS A 156 -37.58 11.98 12.33
N SER A 157 -36.33 11.52 12.40
CA SER A 157 -35.24 12.24 13.08
C SER A 157 -34.30 12.91 12.07
N PRO A 158 -33.86 14.16 12.33
CA PRO A 158 -32.98 14.89 11.44
C PRO A 158 -31.67 14.13 11.24
N GLY A 159 -31.16 14.06 10.00
CA GLY A 159 -30.00 13.23 9.60
C GLY A 159 -28.76 13.34 10.51
N LYS A 160 -28.63 14.46 11.22
CA LYS A 160 -27.63 14.72 12.27
C LYS A 160 -27.61 13.68 13.40
N GLN A 161 -28.76 13.23 13.90
CA GLN A 161 -28.80 12.23 14.98
C GLN A 161 -28.37 10.84 14.49
N LYS A 162 -28.73 10.48 13.26
CA LYS A 162 -28.41 9.18 12.66
C LYS A 162 -26.95 9.07 12.25
N PHE A 163 -26.35 10.17 11.79
CA PHE A 163 -24.90 10.25 11.55
C PHE A 163 -24.09 10.01 12.83
N LEU A 164 -24.53 10.55 13.98
CA LEU A 164 -23.85 10.29 15.26
C LEU A 164 -23.97 8.83 15.69
N VAL A 165 -25.14 8.21 15.52
CA VAL A 165 -25.36 6.78 15.81
C VAL A 165 -24.40 5.88 15.01
N LEU A 166 -24.06 6.24 13.78
CA LEU A 166 -23.10 5.50 12.97
C LEU A 166 -21.69 5.54 13.60
N TRP A 167 -21.19 6.73 13.94
CA TRP A 167 -19.87 6.88 14.58
C TRP A 167 -19.80 6.23 15.97
N GLU A 168 -20.89 6.28 16.73
CA GLU A 168 -20.99 5.61 18.04
C GLU A 168 -20.90 4.08 17.92
N ASN A 169 -21.38 3.51 16.81
CA ASN A 169 -21.40 2.06 16.60
C ASN A 169 -20.19 1.51 15.82
N LEU A 170 -19.35 2.35 15.20
CA LEU A 170 -18.22 1.84 14.40
C LEU A 170 -17.25 0.95 15.18
N TYR A 171 -16.99 1.26 16.45
CA TYR A 171 -16.16 0.39 17.29
C TYR A 171 -16.83 -0.97 17.54
N SER A 172 -18.14 -1.00 17.79
CA SER A 172 -18.88 -2.24 18.05
C SER A 172 -18.98 -3.10 16.78
N VAL A 173 -19.11 -2.46 15.61
CA VAL A 173 -19.01 -3.09 14.29
C VAL A 173 -17.63 -3.68 14.08
N TYR A 174 -16.55 -2.92 14.32
CA TYR A 174 -15.17 -3.40 14.21
C TYR A 174 -14.93 -4.63 15.09
N GLU A 175 -15.38 -4.61 16.34
CA GLU A 175 -15.16 -5.71 17.29
C GLU A 175 -15.90 -6.99 16.86
N GLU A 176 -17.19 -6.87 16.51
CA GLU A 176 -18.00 -8.00 16.07
C GLU A 176 -17.54 -8.57 14.73
N PHE A 177 -17.19 -7.69 13.77
CA PHE A 177 -16.66 -8.11 12.47
C PHE A 177 -15.38 -8.91 12.64
N ASN A 178 -14.43 -8.40 13.43
CA ASN A 178 -13.18 -9.14 13.69
C ASN A 178 -13.43 -10.47 14.40
N SER A 179 -14.40 -10.53 15.33
CA SER A 179 -14.80 -11.77 16.01
C SER A 179 -15.41 -12.80 15.06
N GLN A 180 -16.25 -12.38 14.12
CA GLN A 180 -16.82 -13.25 13.10
C GLN A 180 -15.73 -13.82 12.19
N LEU A 181 -14.80 -12.97 11.74
CA LEU A 181 -13.66 -13.40 10.93
C LEU A 181 -12.74 -14.40 11.66
N ASP A 182 -12.53 -14.22 12.98
CA ASP A 182 -11.75 -15.16 13.79
C ASP A 182 -12.41 -16.55 13.85
N LYS A 183 -13.74 -16.63 13.95
CA LYS A 183 -14.48 -17.92 13.95
C LYS A 183 -14.34 -18.67 12.62
N GLU A 184 -14.26 -17.92 11.52
CA GLU A 184 -14.12 -18.48 10.17
C GLU A 184 -12.67 -18.74 9.76
N GLY A 185 -11.70 -18.26 10.56
CA GLY A 185 -10.27 -18.41 10.26
C GLY A 185 -9.80 -17.59 9.06
N ILE A 186 -10.50 -16.51 8.75
CA ILE A 186 -10.22 -15.61 7.62
C ILE A 186 -9.97 -14.18 8.09
N GLY A 187 -9.41 -13.33 7.22
CA GLY A 187 -9.16 -11.94 7.56
C GLY A 187 -8.84 -11.05 6.36
N TYR A 188 -9.05 -9.75 6.55
CA TYR A 188 -8.45 -8.72 5.69
C TYR A 188 -6.97 -8.53 6.05
N GLU A 189 -6.22 -7.87 5.16
CA GLU A 189 -4.77 -7.75 5.25
C GLU A 189 -4.30 -7.19 6.60
N GLY A 190 -4.86 -6.05 7.03
CA GLY A 190 -4.52 -5.41 8.30
C GLY A 190 -4.71 -6.33 9.51
N LYS A 191 -5.85 -7.04 9.60
CA LYS A 191 -6.12 -8.02 10.66
C LYS A 191 -5.07 -9.11 10.69
N ILE A 192 -4.68 -9.62 9.52
CA ILE A 192 -3.66 -10.66 9.40
C ILE A 192 -2.29 -10.13 9.85
N TYR A 193 -1.89 -8.95 9.38
CA TYR A 193 -0.65 -8.27 9.78
C TYR A 193 -0.58 -8.06 11.30
N ARG A 194 -1.67 -7.57 11.89
CA ARG A 194 -1.80 -7.37 13.34
C ARG A 194 -1.73 -8.69 14.10
N SER A 195 -2.39 -9.74 13.62
CA SER A 195 -2.37 -11.07 14.23
C SER A 195 -0.95 -11.64 14.26
N VAL A 196 -0.26 -11.66 13.12
CA VAL A 196 1.14 -12.11 13.03
C VAL A 196 2.03 -11.31 13.97
N THR A 197 1.91 -9.98 13.97
CA THR A 197 2.70 -9.12 14.86
C THR A 197 2.46 -9.43 16.35
N LYS A 198 1.21 -9.71 16.75
CA LYS A 198 0.89 -10.15 18.12
C LYS A 198 1.59 -11.48 18.46
N GLN A 199 1.61 -12.44 17.55
CA GLN A 199 2.30 -13.72 17.75
C GLN A 199 3.82 -13.54 17.91
N LEU A 200 4.42 -12.67 17.09
CA LEU A 200 5.84 -12.32 17.17
C LEU A 200 6.21 -11.70 18.54
N ASN A 201 5.38 -10.78 19.03
CA ASN A 201 5.58 -10.15 20.34
C ASN A 201 5.40 -11.13 21.51
N ALA A 202 4.57 -12.16 21.33
CA ALA A 202 4.42 -13.25 22.30
C ALA A 202 5.59 -14.26 22.28
N SER A 203 6.67 -13.98 21.54
CA SER A 203 7.84 -14.85 21.39
C SER A 203 7.53 -16.23 20.77
N LYS A 204 6.45 -16.33 20.00
CA LYS A 204 6.19 -17.53 19.20
C LYS A 204 7.29 -17.62 18.13
N ILE A 205 8.01 -18.73 18.11
CA ILE A 205 9.02 -18.99 17.08
C ILE A 205 8.28 -19.34 15.80
N ILE A 206 8.48 -18.53 14.76
CA ILE A 206 8.03 -18.85 13.41
C ILE A 206 9.13 -19.65 12.75
N ASP A 207 8.82 -20.88 12.36
CA ASP A 207 9.77 -21.71 11.62
C ASP A 207 9.89 -21.19 10.19
N LEU A 208 10.90 -20.35 9.97
CA LEU A 208 11.24 -19.84 8.66
C LEU A 208 12.15 -20.86 7.97
N SER A 209 11.61 -21.49 6.93
CA SER A 209 12.33 -22.46 6.07
C SER A 209 13.55 -21.86 5.34
N TYR A 210 13.67 -20.54 5.36
CA TYR A 210 14.74 -19.75 4.76
C TYR A 210 15.92 -19.54 5.72
N GLN A 211 17.13 -19.59 5.16
CA GLN A 211 18.38 -19.26 5.87
C GLN A 211 18.73 -17.77 5.70
N HIS A 212 18.41 -17.19 4.54
CA HIS A 212 18.66 -15.79 4.22
C HIS A 212 17.39 -15.13 3.68
N ILE A 213 17.06 -13.96 4.20
CA ILE A 213 15.89 -13.16 3.83
C ILE A 213 16.38 -11.77 3.42
N PHE A 214 16.10 -11.38 2.19
CA PHE A 214 16.46 -10.06 1.67
C PHE A 214 15.21 -9.23 1.50
N ILE A 215 15.18 -8.05 2.10
CA ILE A 215 14.05 -7.13 2.04
C ILE A 215 14.49 -5.92 1.22
N ALA A 216 13.83 -5.68 0.10
CA ALA A 216 14.30 -4.71 -0.89
C ALA A 216 13.21 -3.77 -1.40
N GLY A 217 13.54 -2.47 -1.49
CA GLY A 217 12.75 -1.48 -2.23
C GLY A 217 11.54 -0.89 -1.51
N PHE A 218 11.47 -0.96 -0.18
CA PHE A 218 10.43 -0.29 0.61
C PHE A 218 10.80 1.18 0.89
N ASN A 219 9.80 2.04 1.04
CA ASN A 219 9.99 3.49 1.27
C ASN A 219 9.35 3.99 2.58
N ALA A 220 8.15 3.51 2.89
CA ALA A 220 7.47 3.79 4.15
C ALA A 220 6.92 2.47 4.71
N LEU A 221 7.11 2.27 6.01
CA LEU A 221 6.67 1.07 6.71
C LEU A 221 5.60 1.44 7.72
N SER A 222 4.49 0.70 7.69
CA SER A 222 3.51 0.67 8.78
C SER A 222 4.12 0.11 10.06
N LYS A 223 3.43 0.29 11.20
CA LYS A 223 3.95 -0.22 12.48
C LYS A 223 4.03 -1.75 12.54
N THR A 224 3.09 -2.46 11.94
CA THR A 224 3.14 -3.93 11.83
C THR A 224 4.37 -4.38 11.03
N GLU A 225 4.65 -3.76 9.89
CA GLU A 225 5.84 -4.05 9.07
C GLU A 225 7.13 -3.75 9.83
N GLN A 226 7.20 -2.62 10.54
CA GLN A 226 8.35 -2.28 11.39
C GLN A 226 8.60 -3.36 12.47
N GLN A 227 7.55 -3.89 13.10
CA GLN A 227 7.69 -4.96 14.10
C GLN A 227 8.16 -6.27 13.49
N LEU A 228 7.59 -6.66 12.34
CA LEU A 228 8.02 -7.84 11.59
C LEU A 228 9.49 -7.73 11.19
N PHE A 229 9.92 -6.60 10.62
CA PHE A 229 11.30 -6.39 10.20
C PHE A 229 12.25 -6.39 11.39
N LYS A 230 11.85 -5.82 12.54
CA LYS A 230 12.63 -5.90 13.79
C LYS A 230 12.78 -7.33 14.26
N TYR A 231 11.73 -8.14 14.19
CA TYR A 231 11.81 -9.56 14.50
C TYR A 231 12.77 -10.28 13.55
N LEU A 232 12.60 -10.13 12.24
CA LEU A 232 13.45 -10.76 11.22
C LEU A 232 14.93 -10.36 11.40
N LYS A 233 15.21 -9.09 11.66
CA LYS A 233 16.57 -8.60 11.97
C LYS A 233 17.17 -9.30 13.21
N LYS A 234 16.38 -9.47 14.28
CA LYS A 234 16.82 -10.15 15.51
C LYS A 234 17.16 -11.64 15.28
N THR A 235 16.55 -12.29 14.29
CA THR A 235 16.90 -13.69 13.95
C THR A 235 18.30 -13.82 13.35
N GLY A 236 18.92 -12.72 12.89
CA GLY A 236 20.20 -12.74 12.19
C GLY A 236 20.14 -13.25 10.75
N LYS A 237 18.94 -13.56 10.24
CA LYS A 237 18.73 -14.10 8.88
C LYS A 237 18.37 -13.03 7.84
N ALA A 238 18.14 -11.78 8.25
CA ALA A 238 17.56 -10.76 7.40
C ALA A 238 18.52 -9.61 7.06
N GLU A 239 18.57 -9.25 5.78
CA GLU A 239 19.31 -8.12 5.23
C GLU A 239 18.36 -7.17 4.50
N PHE A 240 18.68 -5.87 4.53
CA PHE A 240 17.76 -4.81 4.14
C PHE A 240 18.38 -3.92 3.06
N PHE A 241 17.62 -3.56 2.03
CA PHE A 241 18.09 -2.80 0.87
C PHE A 241 17.05 -1.73 0.51
N TRP A 242 17.46 -0.47 0.55
CA TRP A 242 16.56 0.68 0.37
C TRP A 242 16.90 1.45 -0.90
N ASP A 243 15.87 1.71 -1.70
CA ASP A 243 15.97 2.51 -2.92
C ASP A 243 15.62 3.96 -2.59
N PHE A 244 16.65 4.77 -2.36
CA PHE A 244 16.52 6.19 -2.03
C PHE A 244 17.63 7.01 -2.70
N ASP A 245 17.35 8.30 -2.90
CA ASP A 245 18.34 9.24 -3.41
C ASP A 245 19.00 10.03 -2.26
N PRO A 246 20.34 10.16 -2.23
CA PRO A 246 21.06 11.00 -1.27
C PRO A 246 20.52 12.42 -1.14
N PHE A 247 20.00 13.01 -2.22
CA PHE A 247 19.38 14.34 -2.21
C PHE A 247 18.27 14.49 -1.16
N TYR A 248 17.45 13.45 -0.98
CA TYR A 248 16.38 13.45 0.03
C TYR A 248 16.90 13.05 1.40
N PHE A 249 17.88 12.14 1.44
CA PHE A 249 18.37 11.53 2.67
C PHE A 249 19.27 12.47 3.47
N ASP A 250 20.23 13.13 2.81
CA ASP A 250 21.28 13.93 3.44
C ASP A 250 20.73 15.24 4.03
N ASP A 251 19.70 15.81 3.42
CA ASP A 251 18.99 16.98 3.94
C ASP A 251 17.96 16.57 5.01
N LYS A 252 18.27 16.89 6.27
CA LYS A 252 17.43 16.55 7.43
C LYS A 252 16.09 17.26 7.44
N GLU A 253 15.99 18.44 6.84
CA GLU A 253 14.76 19.22 6.76
C GLU A 253 13.89 18.79 5.58
N HIS A 254 14.44 18.02 4.63
CA HIS A 254 13.66 17.53 3.52
C HIS A 254 12.68 16.43 3.97
N GLU A 255 11.38 16.75 3.93
CA GLU A 255 10.30 15.86 4.38
C GLU A 255 10.28 14.51 3.66
N ALA A 256 10.59 14.49 2.36
CA ALA A 256 10.63 13.26 1.55
C ALA A 256 11.66 12.23 2.06
N GLY A 257 12.69 12.67 2.78
CA GLY A 257 13.66 11.78 3.41
C GLY A 257 13.29 11.32 4.81
N PHE A 258 12.19 11.79 5.41
CA PHE A 258 11.83 11.49 6.80
C PHE A 258 11.71 9.99 7.07
N PHE A 259 10.93 9.28 6.25
CA PHE A 259 10.72 7.82 6.41
C PHE A 259 12.00 7.04 6.08
N VAL A 260 12.71 7.42 5.02
CA VAL A 260 13.97 6.78 4.61
C VAL A 260 15.01 6.89 5.72
N ARG A 261 15.21 8.07 6.32
CA ARG A 261 16.15 8.27 7.44
C ARG A 261 15.85 7.35 8.61
N LYS A 262 14.57 7.23 8.98
CA LYS A 262 14.14 6.31 10.03
C LYS A 262 14.40 4.85 9.65
N MET A 263 14.08 4.45 8.42
CA MET A 263 14.29 3.09 7.92
C MET A 263 15.77 2.70 7.88
N VAL A 264 16.64 3.54 7.34
CA VAL A 264 18.10 3.30 7.28
C VAL A 264 18.70 3.21 8.69
N THR A 265 18.18 4.00 9.64
CA THR A 265 18.60 3.95 11.05
C THR A 265 18.18 2.63 11.71
N ASP A 266 16.91 2.25 11.58
CA ASP A 266 16.38 1.03 12.21
C ASP A 266 16.91 -0.24 11.51
N PHE A 267 17.19 -0.17 10.20
CA PHE A 267 17.48 -1.29 9.31
C PHE A 267 18.58 -0.92 8.30
N SER A 268 19.81 -0.74 8.78
CA SER A 268 20.91 -0.29 7.92
C SER A 268 21.22 -1.30 6.80
N PRO A 269 21.43 -0.84 5.56
CA PRO A 269 21.84 -1.71 4.46
C PRO A 269 23.30 -2.18 4.63
N PRO A 270 23.71 -3.25 3.94
CA PRO A 270 25.10 -3.70 3.94
C PRO A 270 26.08 -2.60 3.49
N GLN A 271 27.24 -2.50 4.14
CA GLN A 271 28.21 -1.41 3.88
C GLN A 271 28.76 -1.40 2.45
N ASN A 272 28.86 -2.57 1.82
CA ASN A 272 29.32 -2.74 0.44
C ASN A 272 28.21 -2.63 -0.60
N PHE A 273 26.97 -2.29 -0.20
CA PHE A 273 25.87 -2.10 -1.13
C PHE A 273 25.77 -0.63 -1.55
N THR A 274 26.01 -0.37 -2.84
CA THR A 274 25.87 0.95 -3.45
C THR A 274 25.17 0.85 -4.79
N PHE A 275 24.39 1.86 -5.14
CA PHE A 275 23.76 2.01 -6.45
C PHE A 275 23.82 3.47 -6.85
N GLU A 276 23.61 3.75 -8.14
CA GLU A 276 23.67 5.11 -8.66
C GLU A 276 22.27 5.71 -8.73
N THR A 277 22.17 7.02 -8.55
CA THR A 277 20.95 7.79 -8.72
C THR A 277 21.20 9.03 -9.60
N ALA A 278 20.15 9.58 -10.20
CA ALA A 278 20.27 10.67 -11.18
C ALA A 278 19.47 11.92 -10.82
N ILE A 279 19.02 12.10 -9.58
CA ILE A 279 18.17 13.25 -9.26
C ILE A 279 18.91 14.60 -9.37
N THR A 280 20.20 14.61 -9.05
CA THR A 280 21.07 15.81 -9.14
C THR A 280 21.71 15.97 -10.51
N ALA A 281 21.60 14.96 -11.39
CA ALA A 281 22.10 15.06 -12.76
C ALA A 281 21.38 16.18 -13.53
N LYS A 282 22.11 16.88 -14.40
CA LYS A 282 21.58 17.95 -15.25
C LYS A 282 20.51 17.38 -16.18
N LYS A 283 19.33 18.01 -16.19
CA LYS A 283 18.17 17.61 -17.01
C LYS A 283 17.79 18.73 -17.96
N THR A 284 17.32 18.36 -19.14
CA THR A 284 16.58 19.28 -20.02
C THR A 284 15.12 19.23 -19.61
N ILE A 285 14.60 20.32 -19.09
CA ILE A 285 13.19 20.44 -18.68
C ILE A 285 12.48 21.30 -19.73
N SER A 286 11.53 20.70 -20.43
CA SER A 286 10.67 21.40 -21.40
C SER A 286 9.28 21.58 -20.80
N ILE A 287 8.77 22.80 -20.82
CA ILE A 287 7.43 23.13 -20.30
C ILE A 287 6.52 23.42 -21.49
N TYR A 288 5.41 22.68 -21.57
CA TYR A 288 4.39 22.85 -22.60
C TYR A 288 3.12 23.39 -21.96
N SER A 289 2.54 24.44 -22.54
CA SER A 289 1.27 25.00 -22.08
C SER A 289 0.14 24.54 -22.98
N SER A 290 -1.03 24.26 -22.38
CA SER A 290 -2.24 23.91 -23.12
C SER A 290 -3.45 24.59 -22.48
N PRO A 291 -4.38 25.16 -23.27
CA PRO A 291 -5.54 25.85 -22.74
C PRO A 291 -6.59 24.92 -22.12
N THR A 292 -6.55 23.61 -22.40
CA THR A 292 -7.50 22.63 -21.87
C THR A 292 -6.78 21.37 -21.39
N GLN A 293 -7.39 20.64 -20.46
CA GLN A 293 -6.85 19.35 -19.99
C GLN A 293 -6.72 18.35 -21.14
N THR A 294 -7.74 18.22 -21.98
CA THR A 294 -7.69 17.34 -23.17
C THR A 294 -6.64 17.78 -24.19
N GLY A 295 -6.36 19.09 -24.29
CA GLY A 295 -5.30 19.63 -25.12
C GLY A 295 -3.91 19.18 -24.67
N GLN A 296 -3.70 18.91 -23.38
CA GLN A 296 -2.41 18.39 -22.88
C GLN A 296 -2.08 17.03 -23.51
N ALA A 297 -3.06 16.14 -23.60
CA ALA A 297 -2.89 14.83 -24.23
C ALA A 297 -2.56 14.95 -25.73
N LYS A 298 -3.17 15.92 -26.43
CA LYS A 298 -2.96 16.13 -27.87
C LYS A 298 -1.58 16.66 -28.26
N ILE A 299 -0.79 17.15 -27.30
CA ILE A 299 0.58 17.60 -27.54
C ILE A 299 1.56 16.42 -27.57
N LEU A 300 1.18 15.26 -27.01
CA LEU A 300 2.06 14.08 -26.90
C LEU A 300 2.70 13.64 -28.24
N PRO A 301 1.98 13.57 -29.38
CA PRO A 301 2.61 13.24 -30.66
C PRO A 301 3.76 14.17 -31.04
N GLU A 302 3.65 15.46 -30.73
CA GLU A 302 4.69 16.44 -31.06
C GLU A 302 5.92 16.27 -30.16
N ILE A 303 5.71 15.98 -28.87
CA ILE A 303 6.79 15.68 -27.91
C ILE A 303 7.53 14.40 -28.34
N PHE A 304 6.78 13.39 -28.77
CA PHE A 304 7.31 12.09 -29.16
C PHE A 304 7.98 12.07 -30.53
N LYS A 305 7.57 12.93 -31.46
CA LYS A 305 8.14 12.99 -32.82
C LYS A 305 9.66 13.20 -32.83
N ASN A 306 10.19 13.95 -31.87
CA ASN A 306 11.61 14.30 -31.79
C ASN A 306 12.39 13.47 -30.76
N SER A 307 11.76 12.41 -30.20
CA SER A 307 12.32 11.64 -29.09
C SER A 307 12.36 10.15 -29.42
N THR A 308 13.48 9.48 -29.14
CA THR A 308 13.53 8.01 -29.16
C THR A 308 12.86 7.51 -27.87
N ILE A 309 11.70 6.87 -28.01
CA ILE A 309 10.96 6.33 -26.87
C ILE A 309 11.40 4.90 -26.64
N GLU A 310 12.16 4.71 -25.56
CA GLU A 310 12.41 3.39 -24.99
C GLU A 310 11.28 3.07 -23.99
N PRO A 311 10.38 2.11 -24.26
CA PRO A 311 9.20 1.86 -23.42
C PRO A 311 9.54 1.48 -21.97
N GLU A 312 10.69 0.84 -21.73
CA GLU A 312 11.14 0.47 -20.38
C GLU A 312 11.79 1.65 -19.61
N GLN A 313 12.12 2.76 -20.29
CA GLN A 313 12.79 3.93 -19.70
C GLN A 313 11.97 5.23 -19.78
N THR A 314 10.80 5.19 -20.41
CA THR A 314 9.89 6.33 -20.54
C THR A 314 8.66 6.12 -19.67
N ALA A 315 8.34 7.11 -18.83
CA ALA A 315 7.10 7.12 -18.05
C ALA A 315 6.28 8.36 -18.40
N LEU A 316 4.96 8.17 -18.51
CA LEU A 316 3.98 9.25 -18.59
C LEU A 316 3.13 9.22 -17.32
N VAL A 317 3.28 10.24 -16.47
CA VAL A 317 2.59 10.33 -15.19
C VAL A 317 1.41 11.28 -15.32
N LEU A 318 0.21 10.79 -15.04
CA LEU A 318 -1.02 11.58 -15.08
C LEU A 318 -1.36 12.05 -13.67
N ALA A 319 -1.56 13.35 -13.50
CA ALA A 319 -2.04 13.91 -12.23
C ALA A 319 -3.55 13.69 -12.00
N ASN A 320 -4.26 13.23 -13.04
CA ASN A 320 -5.69 12.93 -13.01
C ASN A 320 -5.94 11.67 -13.85
N GLU A 321 -6.49 10.63 -13.22
CA GLU A 321 -6.77 9.33 -13.85
C GLU A 321 -7.78 9.41 -15.01
N THR A 322 -8.69 10.38 -14.98
CA THR A 322 -9.67 10.61 -16.06
C THR A 322 -8.99 11.00 -17.39
N MET A 323 -7.71 11.40 -17.36
CA MET A 323 -6.91 11.72 -18.54
C MET A 323 -6.38 10.50 -19.29
N LEU A 324 -6.51 9.28 -18.73
CA LEU A 324 -5.99 8.07 -19.34
C LEU A 324 -6.55 7.84 -20.76
N LEU A 325 -7.87 7.95 -20.92
CA LEU A 325 -8.51 7.78 -22.24
C LEU A 325 -8.08 8.85 -23.25
N PRO A 326 -8.15 10.16 -22.95
CA PRO A 326 -7.60 11.21 -23.82
C PRO A 326 -6.15 10.95 -24.26
N VAL A 327 -5.31 10.47 -23.34
CA VAL A 327 -3.92 10.12 -23.63
C VAL A 327 -3.83 8.95 -24.60
N LEU A 328 -4.50 7.83 -24.32
CA LEU A 328 -4.47 6.65 -25.19
C LEU A 328 -4.90 6.97 -26.63
N TYR A 329 -5.92 7.82 -26.81
CA TYR A 329 -6.35 8.27 -28.14
C TYR A 329 -5.38 9.24 -28.83
N SER A 330 -4.52 9.89 -28.05
CA SER A 330 -3.54 10.86 -28.56
C SER A 330 -2.14 10.25 -28.74
N LEU A 331 -1.92 8.99 -28.34
CA LEU A 331 -0.62 8.36 -28.54
C LEU A 331 -0.37 8.07 -30.03
N PRO A 332 0.85 8.35 -30.52
CA PRO A 332 1.21 8.04 -31.89
C PRO A 332 1.24 6.51 -32.12
N PRO A 333 0.84 6.04 -33.31
CA PRO A 333 0.65 4.61 -33.60
C PRO A 333 1.92 3.77 -33.50
N GLU A 334 3.10 4.39 -33.53
CA GLU A 334 4.40 3.75 -33.36
C GLU A 334 4.61 3.19 -31.94
N ILE A 335 3.88 3.69 -30.94
CA ILE A 335 3.92 3.19 -29.56
C ILE A 335 3.03 1.95 -29.46
N THR A 336 3.63 0.78 -29.65
CA THR A 336 2.91 -0.51 -29.66
C THR A 336 2.89 -1.24 -28.32
N LYS A 337 3.80 -0.88 -27.41
CA LYS A 337 3.91 -1.48 -26.07
C LYS A 337 3.64 -0.41 -25.03
N LEU A 338 2.53 -0.58 -24.32
CA LEU A 338 2.12 0.31 -23.25
C LEU A 338 1.78 -0.51 -22.02
N ASN A 339 2.18 -0.01 -20.85
CA ASN A 339 1.86 -0.60 -19.56
C ASN A 339 1.17 0.47 -18.71
N VAL A 340 -0.11 0.26 -18.40
CA VAL A 340 -0.87 1.11 -17.48
C VAL A 340 -0.74 0.51 -16.09
N THR A 341 -0.34 1.32 -15.12
CA THR A 341 -0.14 0.91 -13.74
C THR A 341 -0.96 1.75 -12.79
#